data_AF-A0A7C2TKW9-F1
#
_entry.id   AF-A0A7C2TKW9-F1
#
_cell.length_a   1.000
_cell.length_b   1.000
_cell.length_c   1.000
_cell.angle_alpha   90.00
_cell.angle_beta   90.00
_cell.angle_gamma   90.00
#
_symmetry.space_group_name_H-M   'P 1'
#
loop_
_entity.id
_entity.type
_entity.pdbx_description
1 polymer ?
#
loop_
_entity_poly.entity_id
_entity_poly.type
_entity_poly.pdbx_seq_one_letter_code
_entity_poly.pdbx_strand_id
1 'polypeptide(L)'
;TITATVLVILFSLLVILLAFMAIVMALLTPVGKTRSSLLLMAGVLGFIVGVAGIVYPVIFGAILVEIIAVVLLVIGLMTIAFAVSEKTFQHRWLLALDGILAIVFAVLFIAYPLIGALILFGYLVGAFFVIYGIIAIIIGFALRGKKEVLITETGY
;
A
#
# COMPACT_ATOMS: atom_id res chain seq x y z
N THR A 1 -19.05 11.62 -0.64
CA THR A 1 -19.30 11.12 0.73
C THR A 1 -19.83 9.69 0.74
N ILE A 2 -20.82 9.35 -0.11
CA ILE A 2 -21.42 8.00 -0.15
C ILE A 2 -20.40 6.93 -0.58
N THR A 3 -19.62 7.15 -1.64
CA THR A 3 -18.64 6.17 -2.16
C THR A 3 -17.56 5.78 -1.14
N ALA A 4 -16.93 6.76 -0.49
CA ALA A 4 -15.91 6.52 0.53
C ALA A 4 -16.46 5.75 1.75
N THR A 5 -17.67 6.10 2.19
CA THR A 5 -18.34 5.40 3.31
C THR A 5 -18.61 3.93 2.97
N VAL A 6 -19.09 3.66 1.76
CA VAL A 6 -19.34 2.28 1.29
C VAL A 6 -18.04 1.46 1.29
N LEU A 7 -16.94 2.03 0.80
CA LEU A 7 -15.67 1.31 0.73
C LEU A 7 -15.07 1.03 2.11
N VAL A 8 -15.20 1.98 3.05
CA VAL A 8 -14.82 1.74 4.45
C VAL A 8 -15.69 0.65 5.08
N ILE A 9 -16.99 0.63 4.81
CA ILE A 9 -17.89 -0.43 5.31
C ILE A 9 -17.49 -1.79 4.73
N LEU A 10 -17.24 -1.88 3.42
CA LEU A 10 -16.81 -3.13 2.78
C LEU A 10 -15.46 -3.62 3.34
N PHE A 11 -14.50 -2.72 3.52
CA PHE A 11 -13.22 -3.04 4.16
C PHE A 11 -13.43 -3.54 5.60
N SER A 12 -14.32 -2.89 6.35
CA SER A 12 -14.65 -3.26 7.73
C SER A 12 -15.30 -4.64 7.80
N LEU A 13 -16.21 -4.96 6.88
CA LEU A 13 -16.81 -6.30 6.77
C LEU A 13 -15.74 -7.37 6.47
N LEU A 14 -14.79 -7.06 5.59
CA LEU A 14 -13.65 -7.95 5.32
C LEU A 14 -12.80 -8.16 6.58
N VAL A 15 -12.48 -7.10 7.32
CA VAL A 15 -11.72 -7.18 8.57
C VAL A 15 -12.46 -8.02 9.62
N ILE A 16 -13.78 -7.88 9.74
CA ILE A 16 -14.61 -8.71 10.64
C ILE A 16 -14.56 -10.18 10.21
N LEU A 17 -14.67 -10.46 8.91
CA LEU A 17 -14.59 -11.83 8.39
C LEU A 17 -13.22 -12.47 8.71
N LEU A 18 -12.12 -11.73 8.47
CA LEU A 18 -10.77 -12.19 8.78
C LEU A 18 -10.57 -12.42 10.28
N ALA A 19 -11.09 -11.52 11.11
CA ALA A 19 -11.06 -11.63 12.56
C ALA A 19 -11.81 -12.87 13.04
N PHE A 20 -13.00 -13.12 12.50
CA PHE A 20 -13.78 -14.31 12.79
C PHE A 20 -13.02 -15.59 12.41
N MET A 21 -12.41 -15.63 11.22
CA MET A 21 -11.57 -16.76 10.81
C MET A 21 -10.38 -16.97 11.76
N ALA A 22 -9.72 -15.90 12.22
CA ALA A 22 -8.61 -15.99 13.16
C ALA A 22 -9.05 -16.55 14.53
N ILE A 23 -10.23 -16.14 15.03
CA ILE A 23 -10.82 -16.69 16.26
C ILE A 23 -11.11 -18.18 16.08
N VAL A 24 -11.76 -18.56 14.98
CA VAL A 24 -12.06 -19.97 14.68
C VAL A 24 -10.77 -20.80 14.60
N MET A 25 -9.75 -20.34 13.86
CA MET A 25 -8.48 -21.06 13.76
C MET A 25 -7.77 -21.17 15.11
N ALA A 26 -7.82 -20.14 15.94
CA ALA A 26 -7.23 -20.18 17.26
C ALA A 26 -7.91 -21.21 18.16
N LEU A 27 -9.24 -21.35 18.07
CA LEU A 27 -10.04 -22.36 18.79
C LEU A 27 -9.81 -23.78 18.25
N LEU A 28 -9.57 -23.92 16.95
CA LEU A 28 -9.25 -25.20 16.31
C LEU A 28 -7.79 -25.64 16.55
N THR A 29 -6.93 -24.74 17.05
CA THR A 29 -5.53 -25.05 17.36
C THR A 29 -5.39 -25.53 18.81
N PRO A 30 -4.64 -26.62 19.10
CA PRO A 30 -4.44 -27.10 20.46
C PRO A 30 -3.92 -26.00 21.41
N VAL A 31 -4.62 -25.83 22.52
CA VAL A 31 -4.35 -24.80 23.54
C VAL A 31 -2.95 -25.00 24.11
N GLY A 32 -2.12 -23.95 24.13
CA GLY A 32 -0.78 -23.97 24.74
C GLY A 32 0.40 -23.64 23.82
N LYS A 33 0.19 -23.47 22.51
CA LYS A 33 1.21 -22.89 21.62
C LYS A 33 1.06 -21.37 21.53
N THR A 34 2.17 -20.64 21.63
CA THR A 34 2.23 -19.16 21.48
C THR A 34 1.43 -18.65 20.28
N ARG A 35 1.44 -19.40 19.16
CA ARG A 35 0.67 -19.06 17.95
C ARG A 35 -0.85 -19.02 18.15
N SER A 36 -1.44 -19.91 18.96
CA SER A 36 -2.89 -19.91 19.23
C SER A 36 -3.31 -18.66 20.02
N SER A 37 -2.54 -18.28 21.05
CA SER A 37 -2.81 -17.05 21.82
C SER A 37 -2.70 -15.78 20.98
N LEU A 38 -1.70 -15.71 20.09
CA LEU A 38 -1.53 -14.58 19.16
C LEU A 38 -2.70 -14.50 18.15
N LEU A 39 -3.18 -15.64 17.65
CA LEU A 39 -4.32 -15.68 16.72
C LEU A 39 -5.63 -15.26 17.40
N LEU A 40 -5.86 -15.69 18.64
CA LEU A 40 -7.01 -15.26 19.44
C LEU A 40 -6.98 -13.75 19.67
N MET A 41 -5.82 -13.22 20.06
CA MET A 41 -5.65 -11.78 20.29
C MET A 41 -5.84 -10.98 18.99
N ALA A 42 -5.24 -11.44 17.88
CA ALA A 42 -5.42 -10.83 16.57
C ALA A 42 -6.88 -10.86 16.11
N GLY A 43 -7.59 -11.97 16.35
CA GLY A 43 -9.00 -12.10 16.04
C GLY A 43 -9.88 -11.16 16.85
N VAL A 44 -9.69 -11.08 18.16
CA VAL A 44 -10.45 -10.15 19.02
C VAL A 44 -10.18 -8.70 18.66
N LEU A 45 -8.90 -8.32 18.51
CA LEU A 45 -8.53 -6.97 18.10
C LEU A 45 -9.07 -6.61 16.72
N GLY A 46 -8.92 -7.53 15.75
CA GLY A 46 -9.45 -7.35 14.40
C GLY A 46 -10.96 -7.16 14.39
N PHE A 47 -11.69 -7.90 15.22
CA PHE A 47 -13.15 -7.74 15.33
C PHE A 47 -13.52 -6.36 15.87
N ILE A 48 -12.88 -5.91 16.95
CA ILE A 48 -13.10 -4.57 17.53
C ILE A 48 -12.80 -3.49 16.49
N VAL A 49 -11.68 -3.59 15.79
CA VAL A 49 -11.27 -2.67 14.73
C VAL A 49 -12.30 -2.65 13.59
N GLY A 50 -12.77 -3.82 13.15
CA GLY A 50 -13.78 -3.93 12.10
C GLY A 50 -15.13 -3.33 12.51
N VAL A 51 -15.58 -3.54 13.74
CA VAL A 51 -16.80 -2.90 14.27
C VAL A 51 -16.61 -1.38 14.35
N ALA A 52 -15.46 -0.90 14.82
CA ALA A 52 -15.16 0.54 14.88
C ALA A 52 -15.21 1.19 13.48
N GLY A 53 -14.78 0.49 12.44
CA GLY A 53 -14.87 0.95 11.05
C GLY A 53 -16.29 1.08 10.52
N ILE A 54 -17.25 0.28 11.01
CA ILE A 54 -18.67 0.39 10.67
C ILE A 54 -19.33 1.55 11.44
N VAL A 55 -19.01 1.70 12.72
CA VAL A 55 -19.62 2.72 13.59
C VAL A 55 -19.11 4.12 13.26
N TYR A 56 -17.81 4.26 12.97
CA TYR A 56 -17.14 5.54 12.72
C TYR A 56 -16.43 5.55 11.35
N PRO A 57 -17.15 5.40 10.23
CA PRO A 57 -16.53 5.17 8.92
C PRO A 57 -15.68 6.35 8.45
N VAL A 58 -16.05 7.58 8.81
CA VAL A 58 -15.30 8.79 8.42
C VAL A 58 -13.94 8.84 9.11
N ILE A 59 -13.92 8.61 10.43
CA ILE A 59 -12.69 8.65 11.24
C ILE A 59 -11.80 7.47 10.86
N PHE A 60 -12.37 6.28 10.70
CA PHE A 60 -11.65 5.09 10.30
C PHE A 60 -11.00 5.26 8.91
N GLY A 61 -11.74 5.84 7.96
CA GLY A 61 -11.20 6.20 6.65
C GLY A 61 -10.00 7.16 6.75
N ALA A 62 -10.06 8.18 7.61
CA ALA A 62 -8.95 9.11 7.84
C ALA A 62 -7.70 8.40 8.40
N ILE A 63 -7.87 7.50 9.37
CA ILE A 63 -6.75 6.71 9.93
C ILE A 63 -6.09 5.85 8.85
N LEU A 64 -6.89 5.19 7.99
CA LEU A 64 -6.35 4.38 6.89
C LEU A 64 -5.55 5.25 5.90
N VAL A 65 -6.02 6.46 5.60
CA VAL A 65 -5.31 7.42 4.74
C VAL A 65 -3.96 7.79 5.33
N GLU A 66 -3.88 8.06 6.64
CA GLU A 66 -2.63 8.40 7.32
C GLU A 66 -1.64 7.23 7.26
N ILE A 67 -2.10 6.00 7.48
CA ILE A 67 -1.25 4.81 7.35
C ILE A 67 -0.68 4.70 5.93
N ILE A 68 -1.53 4.87 4.91
CA ILE A 68 -1.09 4.86 3.51
C ILE A 68 -0.10 6.00 3.23
N ALA A 69 -0.32 7.19 3.80
CA ALA A 69 0.56 8.32 3.64
C ALA A 69 1.98 8.03 4.19
N VAL A 70 2.08 7.42 5.36
CA VAL A 70 3.36 7.01 5.93
C VAL A 70 4.06 5.99 5.01
N VAL A 71 3.33 5.02 4.49
CA VAL A 71 3.87 4.02 3.56
C VAL A 71 4.37 4.69 2.27
N LEU A 72 3.58 5.59 1.69
CA LEU A 72 3.98 6.34 0.49
C LEU A 72 5.21 7.21 0.72
N LEU A 73 5.33 7.81 1.91
CA LEU A 73 6.50 8.61 2.27
C LEU A 73 7.75 7.73 2.33
N VAL A 74 7.68 6.56 2.98
CA VAL A 74 8.79 5.60 3.05
C VAL A 74 9.18 5.10 1.65
N ILE A 75 8.20 4.72 0.83
CA ILE A 75 8.43 4.29 -0.56
C ILE A 75 9.10 5.41 -1.35
N GLY A 76 8.57 6.63 -1.30
CA GLY A 76 9.10 7.75 -2.04
C GLY A 76 10.54 8.09 -1.66
N LEU A 77 10.85 8.09 -0.36
CA LEU A 77 12.22 8.27 0.13
C LEU A 77 13.16 7.15 -0.36
N MET A 78 12.73 5.89 -0.27
CA MET A 78 13.52 4.76 -0.76
C MET A 78 13.76 4.86 -2.26
N THR A 79 12.73 5.16 -3.06
CA THR A 79 12.85 5.28 -4.53
C THR A 79 13.79 6.41 -4.93
N ILE A 80 13.73 7.56 -4.24
CA ILE A 80 14.69 8.66 -4.47
C ILE A 80 16.11 8.22 -4.09
N ALA A 81 16.29 7.55 -2.95
CA ALA A 81 17.60 7.05 -2.54
C ALA A 81 18.19 6.09 -3.60
N PHE A 82 17.39 5.15 -4.10
CA PHE A 82 17.78 4.25 -5.18
C PHE A 82 18.14 4.99 -6.47
N ALA A 83 17.36 6.01 -6.85
CA ALA A 83 17.63 6.81 -8.05
C ALA A 83 18.98 7.56 -7.98
N VAL A 84 19.41 7.94 -6.77
CA VAL A 84 20.70 8.62 -6.53
C VAL A 84 21.86 7.63 -6.45
N SER A 85 21.67 6.48 -5.80
CA SER A 85 22.69 5.46 -5.63
C SER A 85 23.08 4.79 -6.96
N GLU A 86 22.11 4.49 -7.81
CA GLU A 86 22.34 3.70 -9.03
C GLU A 86 22.56 4.59 -10.26
N LYS A 87 23.80 5.11 -10.42
CA LYS A 87 24.15 6.05 -11.50
C LYS A 87 24.17 5.42 -12.91
N THR A 88 24.15 4.10 -13.01
CA THR A 88 24.20 3.32 -14.26
C THR A 88 22.84 3.19 -14.94
N PHE A 89 21.76 3.60 -14.26
CA PHE A 89 20.41 3.63 -14.83
C PHE A 89 20.21 4.86 -15.72
N GLN A 90 20.11 4.64 -17.04
CA GLN A 90 19.94 5.74 -18.00
C GLN A 90 18.64 6.54 -17.78
N HIS A 91 17.61 5.90 -17.22
CA HIS A 91 16.30 6.50 -16.95
C HIS A 91 16.10 6.86 -15.47
N ARG A 92 17.18 7.13 -14.72
CA ARG A 92 17.13 7.51 -13.29
C ARG A 92 16.17 8.67 -12.97
N TRP A 93 15.93 9.55 -13.93
CA TRP A 93 14.99 10.67 -13.78
C TRP A 93 13.54 10.20 -13.64
N LEU A 94 13.16 9.07 -14.25
CA LEU A 94 11.82 8.47 -14.10
C LEU A 94 11.64 7.89 -12.69
N LEU A 95 12.66 7.24 -12.15
CA LEU A 95 12.66 6.75 -10.76
C LEU A 95 12.59 7.92 -9.76
N ALA A 96 13.36 8.99 -9.99
CA ALA A 96 13.29 10.18 -9.15
C ALA A 96 11.90 10.84 -9.21
N LEU A 97 11.29 10.93 -10.40
CA LEU A 97 9.95 11.48 -10.58
C LEU A 97 8.90 10.65 -9.82
N ASP A 98 8.98 9.33 -9.89
CA ASP A 98 8.10 8.41 -9.17
C ASP A 98 8.19 8.61 -7.65
N GLY A 99 9.42 8.67 -7.12
CA GLY A 99 9.65 8.91 -5.70
C GLY A 99 9.16 10.29 -5.24
N ILE A 100 9.37 11.34 -6.04
CA ILE A 100 8.83 12.68 -5.76
C ILE A 100 7.30 12.65 -5.75
N LEU A 101 6.68 11.95 -6.70
CA LEU A 101 5.24 11.82 -6.77
C LEU A 101 4.70 11.15 -5.50
N ALA A 102 5.29 10.03 -5.07
CA ALA A 102 4.89 9.35 -3.84
C ALA A 102 4.98 10.27 -2.60
N ILE A 103 6.05 11.06 -2.47
CA ILE A 103 6.20 12.03 -1.38
C ILE A 103 5.13 13.12 -1.44
N VAL A 104 4.84 13.67 -2.62
CA VAL A 104 3.80 14.70 -2.77
C VAL A 104 2.44 14.15 -2.35
N PHE A 105 2.09 12.95 -2.78
CA PHE A 105 0.85 12.29 -2.35
C PHE A 105 0.82 12.03 -0.84
N ALA A 106 1.92 11.59 -0.24
CA ALA A 106 2.02 11.39 1.20
C ALA A 106 1.77 12.70 1.98
N VAL A 107 2.43 13.80 1.57
CA VAL A 107 2.26 15.11 2.20
C VAL A 107 0.83 15.61 2.08
N LEU A 108 0.21 15.45 0.90
CA LEU A 108 -1.19 15.83 0.69
C LEU A 108 -2.15 15.04 1.59
N PHE A 109 -1.90 13.75 1.78
CA PHE A 109 -2.71 12.90 2.65
C PHE A 109 -2.56 13.24 4.13
N ILE A 110 -1.34 13.59 4.57
CA ILE A 110 -1.09 14.04 5.96
C ILE A 110 -1.74 15.40 6.21
N ALA A 111 -1.64 16.33 5.25
CA ALA A 111 -2.17 17.69 5.40
C ALA A 111 -3.71 17.72 5.41
N TYR A 112 -4.35 16.80 4.69
CA TYR A 112 -5.80 16.77 4.54
C TYR A 112 -6.36 15.35 4.73
N PRO A 113 -6.38 14.80 5.95
CA PRO A 113 -6.79 13.40 6.18
C PRO A 113 -8.28 13.17 5.90
N LEU A 114 -9.16 14.13 6.24
CA LEU A 114 -10.61 14.02 5.99
C LEU A 114 -10.97 14.15 4.51
N ILE A 115 -10.32 15.09 3.80
CA ILE A 115 -10.48 15.26 2.35
C ILE A 115 -9.80 14.09 1.63
N GLY A 116 -8.65 13.66 2.14
CA GLY A 116 -7.95 12.45 1.79
C GLY A 116 -8.92 11.28 1.82
N ALA A 117 -9.63 11.00 2.91
CA ALA A 117 -10.62 9.91 2.97
C ALA A 117 -11.73 10.02 1.91
N LEU A 118 -12.17 11.24 1.57
CA LEU A 118 -13.19 11.50 0.55
C LEU A 118 -12.68 11.31 -0.89
N ILE A 119 -11.41 11.64 -1.16
CA ILE A 119 -10.82 11.58 -2.50
C ILE A 119 -10.01 10.28 -2.73
N LEU A 120 -9.50 9.66 -1.65
CA LEU A 120 -8.69 8.44 -1.61
C LEU A 120 -9.39 7.33 -2.38
N PHE A 121 -10.65 7.06 -2.07
CA PHE A 121 -11.32 5.90 -2.64
C PHE A 121 -11.84 6.08 -4.07
N GLY A 122 -12.01 7.31 -4.55
CA GLY A 122 -12.64 7.58 -5.84
C GLY A 122 -11.68 7.99 -6.95
N TYR A 123 -10.71 8.87 -6.66
CA TYR A 123 -10.01 9.60 -7.73
C TYR A 123 -8.49 9.67 -7.53
N LEU A 124 -7.99 9.95 -6.32
CA LEU A 124 -6.54 10.12 -6.11
C LEU A 124 -5.79 8.78 -6.11
N VAL A 125 -6.34 7.72 -5.53
CA VAL A 125 -5.71 6.39 -5.57
C VAL A 125 -5.74 5.81 -6.98
N GLY A 126 -6.87 5.95 -7.68
CA GLY A 126 -6.95 5.56 -9.09
C GLY A 126 -5.92 6.29 -9.94
N ALA A 127 -5.83 7.62 -9.81
CA ALA A 127 -4.82 8.42 -10.51
C ALA A 127 -3.39 8.01 -10.11
N PHE A 128 -3.12 7.81 -8.82
CA PHE A 128 -1.83 7.36 -8.33
C PHE A 128 -1.43 6.01 -8.94
N PHE A 129 -2.29 4.99 -8.87
CA PHE A 129 -2.00 3.66 -9.44
C PHE A 129 -1.88 3.69 -10.97
N VAL A 130 -2.64 4.54 -11.66
CA VAL A 130 -2.51 4.73 -13.11
C VAL A 130 -1.15 5.34 -13.43
N ILE A 131 -0.78 6.44 -12.78
CA ILE A 131 0.50 7.11 -13.03
C ILE A 131 1.67 6.19 -12.64
N TYR A 132 1.61 5.59 -11.46
CA TYR A 132 2.60 4.63 -10.97
C TYR A 132 2.72 3.42 -11.91
N GLY A 133 1.59 2.87 -12.38
CA GLY A 133 1.55 1.77 -13.34
C GLY A 133 2.19 2.14 -14.68
N ILE A 134 1.90 3.33 -15.21
CA ILE A 134 2.51 3.84 -16.44
C ILE A 134 4.04 3.96 -16.26
N ILE A 135 4.49 4.58 -15.18
CA ILE A 135 5.93 4.74 -14.90
C ILE A 135 6.60 3.37 -14.75
N ALA A 136 5.98 2.43 -14.03
CA ALA A 136 6.49 1.07 -13.83
C ALA A 136 6.59 0.30 -15.16
N ILE A 137 5.61 0.44 -16.04
CA ILE A 137 5.63 -0.17 -17.39
C ILE A 137 6.80 0.41 -18.21
N ILE A 138 6.97 1.74 -18.20
CA ILE A 138 8.08 2.40 -18.93
C ILE A 138 9.43 1.91 -18.40
N ILE A 139 9.61 1.83 -17.08
CA ILE A 139 10.83 1.30 -16.45
C ILE A 139 11.04 -0.18 -16.83
N GLY A 140 9.98 -0.98 -16.82
CA GLY A 140 10.03 -2.40 -17.21
C GLY A 140 10.49 -2.62 -18.65
N PHE A 141 10.02 -1.80 -19.59
CA PHE A 141 10.51 -1.81 -20.97
C PHE A 141 11.96 -1.32 -21.09
N ALA A 142 12.32 -0.25 -20.35
CA ALA A 142 13.70 0.27 -20.32
C ALA A 142 14.71 -0.76 -19.76
N LEU A 143 14.27 -1.68 -18.90
CA LEU A 143 15.07 -2.77 -18.35
C LEU A 143 15.23 -3.96 -19.30
N ARG A 144 14.21 -4.29 -20.12
CA ARG A 144 14.24 -5.46 -21.02
C ARG A 144 15.19 -5.31 -22.21
N GLY A 145 15.49 -4.08 -22.65
CA GLY A 145 16.37 -3.82 -23.79
C GLY A 145 17.85 -4.16 -23.60
N LYS A 146 18.29 -4.66 -22.43
CA LYS A 146 19.71 -4.91 -22.12
C LYS A 146 20.16 -6.36 -22.14
N LYS A 147 19.27 -7.33 -22.41
CA LYS A 147 19.62 -8.76 -22.30
C LYS A 147 20.28 -9.37 -23.55
N GLU A 148 20.33 -8.65 -24.67
CA GLU A 148 20.68 -9.26 -25.96
C GLU A 148 22.11 -8.99 -26.45
N VAL A 149 22.90 -8.14 -25.77
CA VAL A 149 24.21 -7.70 -26.29
C VAL A 149 25.42 -8.46 -25.70
N LEU A 150 25.23 -9.30 -24.67
CA LEU A 150 26.35 -9.95 -23.97
C LEU A 150 26.70 -11.38 -24.43
N ILE A 151 26.10 -11.90 -25.52
CA ILE A 151 26.38 -13.27 -26.01
C ILE A 151 27.23 -13.27 -27.30
N THR A 152 27.54 -12.11 -27.88
CA THR A 152 28.28 -12.04 -29.17
C THR A 152 29.80 -11.82 -29.01
N GLU A 153 30.30 -11.52 -27.80
CA GLU A 153 31.73 -11.21 -27.57
C GLU A 153 32.60 -12.34 -27.00
N THR A 154 32.08 -13.56 -26.82
CA THR A 154 32.92 -14.74 -26.48
C THR A 154 33.12 -15.66 -27.67
N GLY A 155 33.48 -15.07 -28.81
CA GLY A 155 33.93 -15.76 -30.01
C GLY A 155 35.43 -15.62 -30.21
N TYR A 156 36.24 -16.13 -29.27
CA TYR A 156 37.61 -16.62 -29.46
C TYR A 156 37.93 -17.64 -28.36
#